data_AF-A0A418GBR2-F1
#
_entry.id   AF-A0A418GBR2-F1
#
_cell.length_a   1.000
_cell.length_b   1.000
_cell.length_c   1.000
_cell.angle_alpha   90.00
_cell.angle_beta   90.00
_cell.angle_gamma   90.00
#
_symmetry.space_group_name_H-M   'P 1'
#
loop_
_entity.id
_entity.type
_entity.pdbx_description
1 polymer ?
#
loop_
_entity_poly.entity_id
_entity_poly.type
_entity_poly.pdbx_seq_one_letter_code
_entity_poly.pdbx_strand_id
1 'polypeptide(L)'
;KLITRLAASLKSPFALDKFCDEASCSERVLRQQFRQQTGMTINQYLRQVRVCHAQYLLQHSRLLISDISTECGFEDSNYFSVVFTRETGMTPSQWRHLNSQKD
;
A
#
# COMPACT_ATOMS: atom_id res chain seq x y z
N LYS A 1 -8.23 15.32 -3.14
CA LYS A 1 -8.32 15.43 -1.65
C LYS A 1 -8.23 14.04 -0.99
N LEU A 2 -9.17 13.10 -1.20
CA LEU A 2 -9.09 11.76 -0.60
C LEU A 2 -7.87 10.96 -1.09
N ILE A 3 -7.67 10.81 -2.41
CA ILE A 3 -6.52 10.06 -2.98
C ILE A 3 -5.18 10.58 -2.47
N THR A 4 -4.99 11.91 -2.46
CA THR A 4 -3.80 12.57 -1.92
C THR A 4 -3.54 12.19 -0.46
N ARG A 5 -4.60 12.12 0.36
CA ARG A 5 -4.50 11.81 1.78
C ARG A 5 -4.28 10.31 2.03
N LEU A 6 -4.83 9.46 1.17
CA LEU A 6 -4.54 8.02 1.15
C LEU A 6 -3.05 7.76 0.81
N ALA A 7 -2.52 8.44 -0.21
CA ALA A 7 -1.11 8.35 -0.59
C ALA A 7 -0.15 8.88 0.48
N ALA A 8 -0.57 9.90 1.25
CA ALA A 8 0.20 10.39 2.39
C ALA A 8 0.16 9.46 3.62
N SER A 9 -0.80 8.54 3.69
CA SER A 9 -1.03 7.64 4.83
C SER A 9 -0.38 6.26 4.64
N LEU A 10 0.73 6.17 3.90
CA LEU A 10 1.33 4.86 3.59
C LEU A 10 1.81 4.12 4.84
N LYS A 11 2.39 4.85 5.79
CA LYS A 11 2.97 4.32 7.03
C LYS A 11 1.95 4.06 8.14
N SER A 12 0.76 4.66 8.06
CA SER A 12 -0.23 4.62 9.15
C SER A 12 -1.58 4.08 8.66
N PRO A 13 -2.39 3.47 9.53
CA PRO A 13 -3.77 3.15 9.21
C PRO A 13 -4.53 4.41 8.79
N PHE A 14 -5.22 4.36 7.65
CA PHE A 14 -6.09 5.47 7.24
C PHE A 14 -7.44 5.35 7.95
N ALA A 15 -7.67 6.26 8.90
CA ALA A 15 -8.92 6.40 9.62
C ALA A 15 -9.96 7.12 8.73
N LEU A 16 -10.77 6.34 8.00
CA LEU A 16 -11.78 6.86 7.07
C LEU A 16 -12.88 7.63 7.80
N ASP A 17 -13.25 7.20 9.00
CA ASP A 17 -14.14 7.89 9.93
C ASP A 17 -13.68 9.32 10.18
N LYS A 18 -12.42 9.51 10.61
CA LYS A 18 -11.87 10.86 10.87
C LYS A 18 -11.85 11.73 9.63
N PHE A 19 -11.53 11.16 8.46
CA PHE A 19 -11.61 11.89 7.20
C PHE A 19 -13.05 12.36 6.90
N CYS A 20 -14.03 11.49 7.15
CA CYS A 20 -15.43 11.79 6.91
C CYS A 20 -15.95 12.90 7.83
N ASP A 21 -15.54 12.88 9.11
CA ASP A 21 -15.89 13.90 10.09
C ASP A 21 -15.36 15.28 9.67
N GLU A 22 -14.08 15.36 9.32
CA GLU A 22 -13.45 16.61 8.85
C GLU A 22 -14.04 17.12 7.53
N ALA A 23 -14.45 16.21 6.64
CA ALA A 23 -15.02 16.54 5.34
C ALA A 23 -16.55 16.70 5.36
N SER A 24 -17.20 16.51 6.53
CA SER A 24 -18.67 16.51 6.68
C SER A 24 -19.38 15.62 5.64
N CYS A 25 -18.86 14.40 5.41
CA CYS A 25 -19.38 13.49 4.40
C CYS A 25 -19.73 12.11 4.97
N SER A 26 -20.68 11.42 4.33
CA SER A 26 -21.03 10.05 4.72
C SER A 26 -19.99 9.03 4.25
N GLU A 27 -19.46 8.24 5.17
CA GLU A 27 -18.53 7.13 4.87
C GLU A 27 -19.09 6.18 3.79
N ARG A 28 -20.37 5.82 3.91
CA ARG A 28 -21.05 4.92 2.95
C ARG A 28 -21.03 5.50 1.54
N VAL A 29 -21.40 6.79 1.42
CA VAL A 29 -21.43 7.49 0.14
C VAL A 29 -20.02 7.59 -0.43
N LEU A 30 -19.04 7.91 0.40
CA LEU A 30 -17.64 8.04 -0.01
C LEU A 30 -17.06 6.71 -0.52
N ARG A 31 -17.29 5.60 0.21
CA ARG A 31 -16.88 4.26 -0.24
C ARG A 31 -17.52 3.87 -1.56
N GLN A 32 -18.82 4.16 -1.71
CA GLN A 32 -19.55 3.88 -2.94
C GLN A 32 -19.01 4.69 -4.12
N GLN A 33 -18.86 6.01 -3.96
CA GLN A 33 -18.32 6.89 -4.99
C GLN A 33 -16.89 6.49 -5.37
N PHE A 34 -16.05 6.19 -4.38
CA PHE A 34 -14.67 5.75 -4.63
C PHE A 34 -14.64 4.47 -5.47
N ARG A 35 -15.48 3.48 -5.14
CA ARG A 35 -15.56 2.24 -5.91
C ARG A 35 -16.14 2.45 -7.31
N GLN A 36 -17.13 3.33 -7.46
CA GLN A 36 -17.69 3.66 -8.77
C GLN A 36 -16.66 4.35 -9.68
N GLN A 37 -15.79 5.19 -9.12
CA GLN A 37 -14.77 5.92 -9.88
C GLN A 37 -13.51 5.11 -10.17
N THR A 38 -13.08 4.26 -9.24
CA THR A 38 -11.78 3.56 -9.31
C THR A 38 -11.91 2.07 -9.62
N GLY A 39 -13.12 1.50 -9.51
CA GLY A 39 -13.35 0.06 -9.55
C GLY A 39 -12.89 -0.69 -8.29
N MET A 40 -12.26 0.00 -7.33
CA MET A 40 -11.61 -0.58 -6.17
C MET A 40 -12.23 -0.09 -4.86
N THR A 41 -12.08 -0.87 -3.79
CA THR A 41 -12.30 -0.36 -2.43
C THR A 41 -11.10 0.48 -1.98
N ILE A 42 -11.30 1.38 -1.02
CA ILE A 42 -10.23 2.19 -0.44
C ILE A 42 -9.09 1.31 0.11
N ASN A 43 -9.42 0.18 0.75
CA ASN A 43 -8.43 -0.74 1.29
C ASN A 43 -7.63 -1.46 0.19
N GLN A 44 -8.25 -1.79 -0.95
CA GLN A 44 -7.54 -2.33 -2.10
C GLN A 44 -6.58 -1.29 -2.69
N TYR A 45 -7.04 -0.05 -2.83
CA TYR A 45 -6.19 1.04 -3.30
C TYR A 45 -4.98 1.27 -2.38
N LEU A 46 -5.19 1.36 -1.05
CA LEU A 46 -4.10 1.48 -0.08
C LEU A 46 -3.10 0.33 -0.18
N ARG A 47 -3.60 -0.90 -0.28
CA ARG A 47 -2.75 -2.09 -0.47
C ARG A 47 -1.91 -1.98 -1.73
N GLN A 48 -2.49 -1.55 -2.84
CA GLN A 48 -1.78 -1.37 -4.11
C GLN A 48 -0.68 -0.31 -3.99
N VAL A 49 -0.98 0.86 -3.43
CA VAL A 49 0.03 1.93 -3.27
C VAL A 49 1.16 1.47 -2.34
N ARG A 50 0.85 0.75 -1.25
CA ARG A 50 1.87 0.19 -0.35
C ARG A 50 2.76 -0.83 -1.06
N VAL A 51 2.20 -1.72 -1.86
CA VAL A 51 2.96 -2.68 -2.67
C VAL A 51 3.84 -1.97 -3.69
N CYS A 52 3.34 -0.94 -4.37
CA CYS A 52 4.16 -0.14 -5.30
C CYS A 52 5.33 0.54 -4.58
N HIS A 53 5.12 1.06 -3.37
CA HIS A 53 6.20 1.63 -2.56
C HIS A 53 7.23 0.56 -2.14
N ALA A 54 6.76 -0.63 -1.76
CA ALA A 54 7.63 -1.75 -1.42
C ALA A 54 8.48 -2.20 -2.62
N GLN A 55 7.90 -2.28 -3.82
CA GLN A 55 8.64 -2.60 -5.06
C GLN A 55 9.80 -1.62 -5.28
N TYR A 56 9.54 -0.32 -5.07
CA TYR A 56 10.57 0.71 -5.18
C TYR A 56 11.67 0.51 -4.13
N LEU A 57 11.33 0.34 -2.85
CA LEU A 57 12.32 0.15 -1.78
C LEU A 57 13.12 -1.15 -1.95
N LEU A 58 12.49 -2.23 -2.42
CA LEU A 58 13.16 -3.50 -2.67
C LEU A 58 14.24 -3.40 -3.75
N GLN A 59 14.04 -2.53 -4.74
CA GLN A 59 14.97 -2.31 -5.85
C GLN A 59 16.03 -1.24 -5.58
N HIS A 60 15.71 -0.23 -4.77
CA HIS A 60 16.54 0.98 -4.62
C HIS A 60 17.13 1.16 -3.22
N SER A 61 16.95 0.20 -2.31
CA SER A 61 17.49 0.27 -0.95
C SER A 61 18.08 -1.07 -0.51
N ARG A 62 18.90 -1.02 0.55
CA ARG A 62 19.48 -2.20 1.23
C ARG A 62 18.73 -2.58 2.51
N LEU A 63 17.55 -2.00 2.74
CA LEU A 63 16.74 -2.25 3.93
C LEU A 63 16.38 -3.74 4.05
N LEU A 64 16.21 -4.25 5.27
CA LEU A 64 15.70 -5.61 5.45
C LEU A 64 14.24 -5.67 4.98
N ILE A 65 13.78 -6.85 4.56
CA ILE A 65 12.38 -7.03 4.15
C ILE A 65 11.42 -6.69 5.30
N SER A 66 11.81 -6.97 6.55
CA SER A 66 11.09 -6.55 7.75
C SER A 66 10.95 -5.03 7.83
N ASP A 67 12.03 -4.29 7.59
CA ASP A 67 12.02 -2.82 7.67
C ASP A 67 11.17 -2.24 6.54
N ILE A 68 11.26 -2.80 5.33
CA ILE A 68 10.40 -2.40 4.20
C ILE A 68 8.93 -2.66 4.50
N SER A 69 8.59 -3.78 5.14
CA SER A 69 7.23 -4.06 5.58
C SER A 69 6.70 -2.94 6.48
N THR A 70 7.47 -2.55 7.51
CA THR A 70 7.12 -1.47 8.43
C THR A 70 7.03 -0.12 7.72
N GLU A 71 7.99 0.21 6.86
CA GLU A 71 8.01 1.45 6.08
C GLU A 71 6.83 1.56 5.10
N CYS A 72 6.28 0.43 4.66
CA CYS A 72 5.07 0.35 3.84
C CYS A 72 3.78 0.23 4.65
N GLY A 73 3.83 0.38 5.99
CA GLY A 73 2.65 0.37 6.86
C GLY A 73 2.02 -1.02 7.05
N PHE A 74 2.82 -2.08 6.95
CA PHE A 74 2.44 -3.43 7.36
C PHE A 74 2.99 -3.75 8.74
N GLU A 75 2.12 -4.17 9.65
CA GLU A 75 2.47 -4.53 11.03
C GLU A 75 3.20 -5.88 11.12
N ASP A 76 2.97 -6.77 10.15
CA ASP A 76 3.53 -8.12 10.11
C ASP A 76 4.22 -8.37 8.76
N SER A 77 5.51 -8.73 8.82
CA SER A 77 6.36 -8.98 7.66
C SER A 77 6.01 -10.25 6.89
N ASN A 78 5.42 -11.26 7.54
CA ASN A 78 4.92 -12.45 6.88
C ASN A 78 3.66 -12.13 6.09
N TYR A 79 2.72 -11.39 6.69
CA TYR A 79 1.53 -10.90 6.01
C TYR A 79 1.89 -10.00 4.84
N PHE A 80 2.85 -9.09 5.02
CA PHE A 80 3.42 -8.31 3.92
C PHE A 80 3.90 -9.21 2.78
N SER A 81 4.69 -10.23 3.07
CA SER A 81 5.23 -11.13 2.04
C SER A 81 4.13 -11.88 1.28
N VAL A 82 3.09 -12.34 1.98
CA VAL A 82 1.91 -12.97 1.36
C VAL A 82 1.16 -12.00 0.45
N VAL A 83 0.89 -10.78 0.94
CA VAL A 83 0.21 -9.74 0.16
C VAL A 83 1.04 -9.34 -1.05
N PHE A 84 2.33 -9.06 -0.87
CA PHE A 84 3.23 -8.66 -1.94
C PHE A 84 3.28 -9.73 -3.04
N THR A 85 3.42 -11.01 -2.66
CA THR A 85 3.45 -12.11 -3.62
C THR A 85 2.12 -12.25 -4.35
N ARG A 86 0.99 -12.10 -3.65
CA ARG A 86 -0.34 -12.15 -4.28
C ARG A 86 -0.55 -11.03 -5.30
N GLU A 87 -0.07 -9.82 -5.01
CA GLU A 87 -0.29 -8.64 -5.86
C GLU A 87 0.72 -8.56 -7.03
N THR A 88 1.93 -9.12 -6.87
CA THR A 88 3.02 -8.99 -7.85
C THR A 88 3.37 -10.29 -8.58
N GLY A 89 2.97 -11.45 -8.06
CA GLY A 89 3.36 -12.76 -8.55
C GLY A 89 4.76 -13.23 -8.12
N MET A 90 5.52 -12.41 -7.37
CA MET A 90 6.89 -12.72 -6.95
C MET A 90 7.09 -12.43 -5.45
N THR A 91 7.99 -13.16 -4.80
CA THR A 91 8.33 -12.86 -3.39
C THR A 91 9.13 -11.55 -3.29
N PRO A 92 9.11 -10.86 -2.14
CA PRO A 92 9.94 -9.66 -1.94
C PRO A 92 11.43 -9.90 -2.23
N SER A 93 11.96 -11.05 -1.83
CA SER A 93 13.36 -11.44 -2.11
C SER A 93 13.61 -11.62 -3.61
N GLN A 94 12.71 -12.31 -4.32
CA GLN A 94 12.82 -12.47 -5.78
C GLN A 94 12.80 -11.11 -6.48
N TRP A 95 11.87 -10.23 -6.09
CA TRP A 95 11.76 -8.89 -6.65
C TRP A 95 13.03 -8.06 -6.50
N ARG A 96 13.68 -8.13 -5.32
CA ARG A 96 14.96 -7.45 -5.06
C ARG A 96 16.07 -7.87 -6.03
N HIS A 97 16.12 -9.15 -6.39
CA HIS A 97 17.17 -9.69 -7.26
C HIS A 97 16.96 -9.40 -8.75
N LEU A 98 15.81 -8.87 -9.17
CA LEU A 98 15.52 -8.58 -10.59
C LEU A 98 16.52 -7.61 -11.25
N ASN A 99 17.11 -6.69 -10.48
CA ASN A 99 18.09 -5.74 -10.99
C ASN A 99 19.54 -6.19 -10.73
N SER A 100 19.77 -7.18 -9.86
CA SER A 100 21.13 -7.67 -9.53
C SER A 100 21.74 -8.57 -10.61
N GLN A 101 21.01 -8.89 -11.69
CA GLN A 101 21.50 -9.66 -12.84
C GLN A 101 21.73 -8.80 -14.10
N LYS A 102 21.71 -7.47 -13.97
CA LYS A 102 21.95 -6.53 -15.08
C LYS A 102 23.31 -5.81 -15.04
N ASP A 103 24.18 -6.18 -14.10
CA ASP A 103 25.55 -5.67 -13.98
C ASP A 103 26.57 -6.75 -14.37
#